data_AF-A0A1Z8NE48-F1
#
_entry.id   AF-A0A1Z8NE48-F1
#
_cell.length_a   1.000
_cell.length_b   1.000
_cell.length_c   1.000
_cell.angle_alpha   90.00
_cell.angle_beta   90.00
_cell.angle_gamma   90.00
#
_symmetry.space_group_name_H-M   'P 1'
#
loop_
_entity.id
_entity.type
_entity.pdbx_description
1 polymer ?
#
loop_
_entity_poly.entity_id
_entity_poly.type
_entity_poly.pdbx_seq_one_letter_code
_entity_poly.pdbx_strand_id
1 'polypeptide(L)'
;MKKLEIISAILGDAALPLVGFLFWDWGFYFITLFFLFDLVIRTLFLHKRIGFLPSIILPKAFLLKGIGFVVSEVLILHLLVYFSFNPISFTAEIWSFLSYEELGVAQGILLLPLLFLNEIIRIRNEKKLGTSQNVRFEILKNYQLSGLFRILFWSLLLFLTFLFSISETTLVAILIITLCIQPFWIYRNIS
;
A
#
# COMPACT_ATOMS: atom_id res chain seq x y z
N MET A 1 21.08 -4.81 6.95
CA MET A 1 20.00 -3.81 6.79
C MET A 1 18.81 -4.38 6.03
N LYS A 2 19.00 -4.85 4.79
CA LYS A 2 17.96 -5.44 3.93
C LYS A 2 16.99 -6.43 4.59
N LYS A 3 17.47 -7.43 5.35
CA LYS A 3 16.59 -8.43 6.00
C LYS A 3 15.62 -7.82 7.03
N LEU A 4 16.12 -6.90 7.86
CA LEU A 4 15.32 -6.27 8.90
C LEU A 4 14.25 -5.33 8.31
N GLU A 5 14.58 -4.62 7.24
CA GLU A 5 13.62 -3.78 6.50
C GLU A 5 12.52 -4.61 5.83
N ILE A 6 12.87 -5.76 5.22
CA ILE A 6 11.89 -6.68 4.64
C ILE A 6 10.95 -7.23 5.72
N ILE A 7 11.48 -7.72 6.84
CA ILE A 7 10.66 -8.25 7.94
C ILE A 7 9.75 -7.16 8.50
N SER A 8 10.30 -5.97 8.76
CA SER A 8 9.51 -4.84 9.27
C SER A 8 8.42 -4.42 8.30
N ALA A 9 8.68 -4.45 6.99
CA ALA A 9 7.68 -4.12 5.98
C ALA A 9 6.58 -5.19 5.89
N ILE A 10 6.92 -6.48 5.93
CA ILE A 10 5.92 -7.56 5.92
C ILE A 10 5.05 -7.49 7.18
N LEU A 11 5.65 -7.30 8.35
CA LEU A 11 4.91 -7.17 9.60
C LEU A 11 4.00 -5.93 9.61
N GLY A 12 4.47 -4.80 9.06
CA GLY A 12 3.67 -3.58 9.00
C GLY A 12 2.56 -3.62 7.95
N ASP A 13 2.86 -4.16 6.76
CA ASP A 13 2.01 -4.01 5.58
C ASP A 13 1.07 -5.22 5.39
N ALA A 14 1.45 -6.44 5.82
CA ALA A 14 0.69 -7.67 5.56
C ALA A 14 0.13 -8.35 6.83
N ALA A 15 0.78 -8.21 7.99
CA ALA A 15 0.32 -8.90 9.20
C ALA A 15 -1.04 -8.36 9.69
N LEU A 16 -1.24 -7.04 9.65
CA LEU A 16 -2.50 -6.44 10.08
C LEU A 16 -3.68 -6.85 9.18
N PRO A 17 -3.59 -6.75 7.83
CA PRO A 17 -4.57 -7.37 6.93
C PRO A 17 -4.90 -8.83 7.21
N LEU A 18 -3.87 -9.64 7.47
CA LEU A 18 -4.04 -11.07 7.74
C LEU A 18 -4.77 -11.30 9.07
N VAL A 19 -4.41 -10.56 10.11
CA VAL A 19 -5.11 -10.62 11.40
C VAL A 19 -6.55 -10.15 11.25
N GLY A 20 -6.78 -9.04 10.55
CA GLY A 20 -8.10 -8.52 10.29
C GLY A 20 -9.00 -9.53 9.57
N PHE A 21 -8.46 -10.23 8.56
CA PHE A 21 -9.20 -11.27 7.87
C PHE A 21 -9.50 -12.50 8.76
N LEU A 22 -8.52 -12.96 9.54
CA LEU A 22 -8.65 -14.20 10.32
C LEU A 22 -9.44 -14.04 11.62
N PHE A 23 -9.44 -12.84 12.22
CA PHE A 23 -9.95 -12.62 13.57
C PHE A 23 -10.97 -11.49 13.70
N TRP A 24 -11.03 -10.56 12.74
CA TRP A 24 -11.89 -9.35 12.83
C TRP A 24 -12.88 -9.23 11.66
N ASP A 25 -13.11 -10.33 10.94
CA ASP A 25 -14.07 -10.42 9.83
C ASP A 25 -13.87 -9.33 8.74
N TRP A 26 -12.63 -8.87 8.55
CA TRP A 26 -12.34 -7.91 7.48
C TRP A 26 -12.58 -8.55 6.11
N GLY A 27 -13.54 -8.01 5.37
CA GLY A 27 -13.75 -8.36 3.97
C GLY A 27 -12.63 -7.84 3.05
N PHE A 28 -12.68 -8.26 1.78
CA PHE A 28 -11.69 -7.87 0.78
C PHE A 28 -11.59 -6.36 0.62
N TYR A 29 -12.74 -5.66 0.59
CA TYR A 29 -12.72 -4.21 0.41
C TYR A 29 -12.18 -3.47 1.65
N PHE A 30 -12.42 -3.98 2.86
CA PHE A 30 -11.83 -3.45 4.10
C PHE A 30 -10.29 -3.48 4.04
N ILE A 31 -9.73 -4.64 3.67
CA ILE A 31 -8.28 -4.79 3.52
C ILE A 31 -7.74 -3.92 2.40
N THR A 32 -8.49 -3.80 1.30
CA THR A 32 -8.14 -2.92 0.18
C THR A 32 -8.11 -1.47 0.62
N LEU A 33 -9.07 -1.00 1.42
CA LEU A 33 -9.08 0.36 1.98
C LEU A 33 -7.87 0.61 2.88
N PHE A 34 -7.53 -0.33 3.77
CA PHE A 34 -6.31 -0.25 4.58
C PHE A 34 -5.07 -0.02 3.71
N PHE A 35 -4.90 -0.85 2.68
CA PHE A 35 -3.79 -0.74 1.74
C PHE A 35 -3.80 0.59 0.98
N LEU A 36 -4.97 1.04 0.51
CA LEU A 36 -5.11 2.29 -0.24
C LEU A 36 -4.81 3.52 0.62
N PHE A 37 -5.25 3.55 1.88
CA PHE A 37 -4.91 4.65 2.79
C PHE A 37 -3.40 4.72 3.04
N ASP A 38 -2.75 3.59 3.29
CA ASP A 38 -1.29 3.53 3.44
C ASP A 38 -0.57 4.03 2.18
N LEU A 39 -1.00 3.59 0.99
CA LEU A 39 -0.45 4.00 -0.30
C LEU A 39 -0.60 5.51 -0.55
N VAL A 40 -1.78 6.07 -0.24
CA VAL A 40 -2.05 7.51 -0.36
C VAL A 40 -1.15 8.30 0.60
N ILE A 41 -1.06 7.89 1.86
CA ILE A 41 -0.22 8.56 2.86
C ILE A 41 1.25 8.56 2.41
N ARG A 42 1.80 7.42 1.98
CA ARG A 42 3.18 7.36 1.44
C ARG A 42 3.40 8.30 0.27
N THR A 43 2.39 8.48 -0.57
CA THR A 43 2.43 9.39 -1.73
C THR A 43 2.41 10.86 -1.30
N LEU A 44 1.67 11.22 -0.26
CA LEU A 44 1.71 12.57 0.31
C LEU A 44 3.12 12.92 0.82
N PHE A 45 3.83 11.94 1.39
CA PHE A 45 5.20 12.12 1.86
C PHE A 45 6.27 12.02 0.75
N LEU A 46 5.90 11.63 -0.48
CA LEU A 46 6.85 11.46 -1.59
C LEU A 46 7.64 12.74 -1.88
N HIS A 47 6.98 13.91 -1.88
CA HIS A 47 7.65 15.19 -2.08
C HIS A 47 8.73 15.44 -1.03
N LYS A 48 8.42 15.19 0.25
CA LYS A 48 9.37 15.32 1.36
C LYS A 48 10.55 14.36 1.23
N ARG A 49 10.31 13.12 0.78
CA ARG A 49 11.36 12.11 0.57
C ARG A 49 12.29 12.47 -0.58
N ILE A 50 11.75 13.02 -1.67
CA ILE A 50 12.54 13.57 -2.78
C ILE A 50 13.43 14.72 -2.29
N GLY A 51 12.94 15.56 -1.38
CA GLY A 51 13.74 16.63 -0.75
C GLY A 51 14.98 16.15 0.01
N PHE A 52 15.07 14.85 0.36
CA PHE A 52 16.27 14.26 0.98
C PHE A 52 17.30 13.72 -0.02
N LEU A 53 17.13 14.05 -1.31
CA LEU A 53 18.04 13.67 -2.41
C LEU A 53 18.65 14.90 -3.10
N PRO A 54 19.24 15.88 -2.38
CA PRO A 54 19.72 17.12 -2.98
C PRO A 54 20.83 16.95 -4.02
N SER A 55 21.58 15.83 -4.00
CA SER A 55 22.64 15.56 -4.97
C SER A 55 22.16 14.82 -6.22
N ILE A 56 20.87 14.48 -6.32
CA ILE A 56 20.31 13.75 -7.46
C ILE A 56 19.33 14.66 -8.20
N ILE A 57 19.63 14.94 -9.47
CA ILE A 57 18.76 15.75 -10.31
C ILE A 57 17.59 14.89 -10.78
N LEU A 58 16.41 15.13 -10.20
CA LEU A 58 15.18 14.39 -10.55
C LEU A 58 14.26 15.24 -11.42
N PRO A 59 13.73 14.68 -12.52
CA PRO A 59 12.73 15.38 -13.32
C PRO A 59 11.45 15.56 -12.50
N LYS A 60 10.74 16.69 -12.65
CA LYS A 60 9.41 16.90 -12.03
C LYS A 60 8.43 15.77 -12.34
N ALA A 61 8.58 15.16 -13.52
CA ALA A 61 7.82 13.99 -13.95
C ALA A 61 7.94 12.79 -12.98
N PHE A 62 9.02 12.68 -12.20
CA PHE A 62 9.18 11.60 -11.21
C PHE A 62 8.10 11.66 -10.13
N LEU A 63 7.81 12.86 -9.59
CA LEU A 63 6.75 13.07 -8.61
C LEU A 63 5.37 12.81 -9.23
N LEU A 64 5.11 13.42 -10.40
CA LEU A 64 3.83 13.29 -11.11
C LEU A 64 3.54 11.83 -11.49
N LYS A 65 4.55 11.07 -11.93
CA LYS A 65 4.44 9.64 -12.22
C LYS A 65 4.06 8.84 -10.97
N GLY A 66 4.71 9.12 -9.83
CA GLY A 66 4.38 8.48 -8.56
C GLY A 66 2.93 8.72 -8.14
N ILE A 67 2.47 9.97 -8.21
CA ILE A 67 1.07 10.33 -7.92
C ILE A 67 0.12 9.64 -8.91
N GLY A 68 0.44 9.70 -10.21
CA GLY A 68 -0.37 9.08 -11.25
C GLY A 68 -0.56 7.58 -11.05
N PHE A 69 0.49 6.86 -10.68
CA PHE A 69 0.39 5.44 -10.35
C PHE A 69 -0.54 5.17 -9.18
N VAL A 70 -0.46 5.93 -8.10
CA VAL A 70 -1.36 5.73 -6.95
C VAL A 70 -2.80 6.05 -7.29
N VAL A 71 -3.06 7.11 -8.07
CA VAL A 71 -4.41 7.41 -8.55
C VAL A 71 -4.94 6.27 -9.43
N SER A 72 -4.15 5.76 -10.37
CA SER A 72 -4.53 4.61 -11.19
C SER A 72 -4.81 3.36 -10.35
N GLU A 73 -3.97 3.07 -9.35
CA GLU A 73 -4.13 1.91 -8.47
C GLU A 73 -5.42 2.02 -7.63
N VAL A 74 -5.71 3.19 -7.07
CA VAL A 74 -6.98 3.48 -6.38
C VAL A 74 -8.17 3.19 -7.32
N LEU A 75 -8.15 3.73 -8.54
CA LEU A 75 -9.25 3.56 -9.48
C LEU A 75 -9.45 2.09 -9.88
N ILE A 76 -8.37 1.37 -10.21
CA ILE A 76 -8.46 -0.02 -10.63
C ILE A 76 -8.97 -0.91 -9.51
N LEU A 77 -8.53 -0.69 -8.26
CA LEU A 77 -9.00 -1.49 -7.13
C LEU A 77 -10.48 -1.21 -6.80
N HIS A 78 -10.95 0.03 -6.92
CA HIS A 78 -12.39 0.32 -6.79
C HIS A 78 -13.21 -0.35 -7.91
N LEU A 79 -12.72 -0.33 -9.15
CA LEU A 79 -13.37 -1.04 -10.26
C LEU A 79 -13.39 -2.56 -10.01
N LEU A 80 -12.28 -3.14 -9.58
CA LEU A 80 -12.20 -4.57 -9.25
C LEU A 80 -13.25 -4.95 -8.20
N VAL A 81 -13.39 -4.16 -7.16
CA VAL A 81 -14.40 -4.37 -6.10
C VAL A 81 -15.82 -4.22 -6.67
N TYR A 82 -16.08 -3.17 -7.45
CA TYR A 82 -17.39 -2.96 -8.07
C TYR A 82 -17.85 -4.15 -8.92
N PHE A 83 -16.96 -4.70 -9.75
CA PHE A 83 -17.29 -5.83 -10.61
C PHE A 83 -17.33 -7.17 -9.87
N SER A 84 -16.67 -7.29 -8.72
CA SER A 84 -16.66 -8.51 -7.92
C SER A 84 -17.84 -8.59 -6.93
N PHE A 85 -18.32 -7.46 -6.41
CA PHE A 85 -19.23 -7.41 -5.25
C PHE A 85 -20.47 -6.51 -5.46
N ASN A 86 -20.98 -6.40 -6.68
CA ASN A 86 -22.18 -5.59 -6.96
C ASN A 86 -23.46 -6.22 -6.34
N PRO A 87 -24.31 -5.45 -5.63
CA PRO A 87 -24.23 -4.01 -5.37
C PRO A 87 -23.31 -3.65 -4.20
N ILE A 88 -22.45 -2.66 -4.41
CA ILE A 88 -21.60 -2.07 -3.37
C ILE A 88 -21.88 -0.57 -3.24
N SER A 89 -21.97 -0.10 -1.99
CA SER A 89 -22.01 1.33 -1.66
C SER A 89 -20.66 1.75 -1.08
N PHE A 90 -19.78 2.28 -1.93
CA PHE A 90 -18.42 2.67 -1.51
C PHE A 90 -18.39 3.64 -0.34
N THR A 91 -19.32 4.60 -0.29
CA THR A 91 -19.38 5.57 0.80
C THR A 91 -19.75 4.91 2.12
N ALA A 92 -20.70 3.97 2.11
CA ALA A 92 -21.10 3.22 3.29
C ALA A 92 -19.96 2.31 3.78
N GLU A 93 -19.28 1.64 2.86
CA GLU A 93 -18.14 0.76 3.18
C GLU A 93 -16.93 1.54 3.73
N ILE A 94 -16.59 2.69 3.14
CA ILE A 94 -15.52 3.56 3.66
C ILE A 94 -15.89 4.06 5.06
N TRP A 95 -17.16 4.46 5.25
CA TRP A 95 -17.61 4.90 6.57
C TRP A 95 -17.58 3.76 7.58
N SER A 96 -18.01 2.56 7.19
CA SER A 96 -17.92 1.34 7.98
C SER A 96 -16.47 1.06 8.39
N PHE A 97 -15.52 1.14 7.44
CA PHE A 97 -14.09 0.99 7.72
C PHE A 97 -13.55 2.00 8.73
N LEU A 98 -13.95 3.27 8.63
CA LEU A 98 -13.47 4.30 9.54
C LEU A 98 -14.12 4.23 10.93
N SER A 99 -15.37 3.76 11.00
CA SER A 99 -16.14 3.67 12.24
C SER A 99 -16.09 2.30 12.90
N TYR A 100 -15.50 1.29 12.25
CA TYR A 100 -15.37 -0.06 12.78
C TYR A 100 -14.69 -0.04 14.15
N GLU A 101 -15.37 -0.51 15.18
CA GLU A 101 -14.83 -0.48 16.54
C GLU A 101 -14.08 -1.77 16.84
N GLU A 102 -12.76 -1.64 16.96
CA GLU A 102 -11.89 -2.71 17.46
C GLU A 102 -11.51 -2.37 18.90
N LEU A 103 -11.80 -3.29 19.83
CA LEU A 103 -11.51 -3.10 21.26
C LEU A 103 -12.12 -1.82 21.87
N GLY A 104 -13.26 -1.36 21.33
CA GLY A 104 -13.97 -0.16 21.78
C GLY A 104 -13.41 1.17 21.25
N VAL A 105 -12.53 1.13 20.24
CA VAL A 105 -12.01 2.33 19.57
C VAL A 105 -12.30 2.23 18.07
N ALA A 106 -12.87 3.29 17.50
CA ALA A 106 -13.08 3.38 16.07
C ALA A 106 -11.75 3.32 15.31
N GLN A 107 -11.67 2.40 14.35
CA GLN A 107 -10.48 2.07 13.60
C GLN A 107 -9.89 3.30 12.91
N GLY A 108 -10.70 4.18 12.33
CA GLY A 108 -10.22 5.41 11.69
C GLY A 108 -9.47 6.34 12.65
N ILE A 109 -9.84 6.36 13.93
CA ILE A 109 -9.19 7.18 14.97
C ILE A 109 -7.80 6.64 15.30
N LEU A 110 -7.62 5.32 15.34
CA LEU A 110 -6.35 4.69 15.67
C LEU A 110 -5.46 4.51 14.44
N LEU A 111 -6.01 3.93 13.39
CA LEU A 111 -5.30 3.44 12.22
C LEU A 111 -4.76 4.58 11.35
N LEU A 112 -5.55 5.63 11.08
CA LEU A 112 -5.08 6.73 10.23
C LEU A 112 -3.86 7.44 10.86
N PRO A 113 -3.87 7.86 12.14
CA PRO A 113 -2.67 8.42 12.78
C PRO A 113 -1.49 7.45 12.79
N LEU A 114 -1.71 6.15 12.99
CA LEU A 114 -0.65 5.14 12.94
C LEU A 114 0.00 5.06 11.56
N LEU A 115 -0.77 5.12 10.47
CA LEU A 115 -0.24 5.13 9.11
C LEU A 115 0.64 6.38 8.86
N PHE A 116 0.19 7.56 9.30
CA PHE A 116 1.01 8.78 9.23
C PHE A 116 2.29 8.65 10.08
N LEU A 117 2.16 8.15 11.30
CA LEU A 117 3.27 7.98 12.22
C LEU A 117 4.30 6.98 11.67
N ASN A 118 3.85 5.89 11.05
CA ASN A 118 4.69 4.89 10.41
C ASN A 118 5.61 5.54 9.36
N GLU A 119 5.06 6.41 8.50
CA GLU A 119 5.86 7.10 7.48
C GLU A 119 6.85 8.12 8.10
N ILE A 120 6.45 8.81 9.18
CA ILE A 120 7.34 9.70 9.93
C ILE A 120 8.50 8.91 10.55
N ILE A 121 8.20 7.79 11.21
CA ILE A 121 9.20 6.91 11.83
C ILE A 121 10.15 6.34 10.77
N ARG A 122 9.63 5.90 9.62
CA ARG A 122 10.43 5.41 8.50
C ARG A 122 11.44 6.45 8.03
N ILE A 123 10.98 7.67 7.76
CA ILE A 123 11.86 8.79 7.36
C ILE A 123 12.89 9.10 8.46
N ARG A 124 12.48 9.10 9.73
CA ARG A 124 13.40 9.35 10.86
C ARG A 124 14.47 8.26 10.96
N ASN A 125 14.10 7.00 10.76
CA ASN A 125 15.02 5.87 10.80
C ASN A 125 16.01 5.91 9.63
N GLU A 126 15.55 6.20 8.41
CA GLU A 126 16.42 6.42 7.24
C GLU A 126 17.46 7.53 7.47
N LYS A 127 17.10 8.58 8.24
CA LYS A 127 18.02 9.65 8.64
C LYS A 127 19.00 9.19 9.71
N LYS A 128 18.51 8.55 10.78
CA LYS A 128 19.34 8.10 11.91
C LYS A 128 20.38 7.05 11.49
N LEU A 129 20.01 6.18 10.55
CA LEU A 129 20.90 5.15 10.01
C LEU A 129 21.92 5.70 8.99
N GLY A 130 21.84 6.98 8.62
CA GLY A 130 22.76 7.57 7.64
C GLY A 130 22.63 6.96 6.25
N THR A 131 21.46 6.42 5.88
CA THR A 131 21.23 5.78 4.58
C THR A 131 21.64 6.71 3.43
N SER A 132 22.48 6.22 2.53
CA SER A 132 23.01 7.03 1.42
C SER A 132 21.90 7.50 0.47
N GLN A 133 22.11 8.65 -0.18
CA GLN A 133 21.13 9.20 -1.12
C GLN A 133 20.85 8.25 -2.29
N ASN A 134 21.87 7.54 -2.78
CA ASN A 134 21.72 6.55 -3.85
C ASN A 134 20.80 5.40 -3.44
N VAL A 135 20.95 4.89 -2.21
CA VAL A 135 20.08 3.83 -1.68
C VAL A 135 18.64 4.34 -1.53
N ARG A 136 18.44 5.54 -0.99
CA ARG A 136 17.11 6.16 -0.88
C ARG A 136 16.44 6.33 -2.23
N PHE A 137 17.19 6.76 -3.24
CA PHE A 137 16.69 6.91 -4.60
C PHE A 137 16.28 5.57 -5.22
N GLU A 138 17.13 4.53 -5.10
CA GLU A 138 16.81 3.20 -5.60
C GLU A 138 15.57 2.62 -4.90
N ILE A 139 15.39 2.85 -3.59
CA ILE A 139 14.16 2.51 -2.87
C ILE A 139 12.95 3.20 -3.51
N LEU A 140 12.98 4.54 -3.69
CA LEU A 140 11.85 5.29 -4.27
C LEU A 140 11.51 4.83 -5.70
N LYS A 141 12.54 4.58 -6.50
CA LYS A 141 12.40 4.05 -7.86
C LYS A 141 11.78 2.66 -7.85
N ASN A 142 12.23 1.76 -6.98
CA ASN A 142 11.66 0.43 -6.85
C ASN A 142 10.21 0.47 -6.33
N TYR A 143 9.86 1.42 -5.46
CA TYR A 143 8.46 1.66 -5.06
C TYR A 143 7.58 2.02 -6.26
N GLN A 144 8.01 2.96 -7.10
CA GLN A 144 7.24 3.33 -8.30
C GLN A 144 7.14 2.19 -9.31
N LEU A 145 8.23 1.45 -9.52
CA LEU A 145 8.19 0.26 -10.36
C LEU A 145 7.22 -0.76 -9.76
N SER A 146 7.22 -0.96 -8.43
CA SER A 146 6.32 -1.91 -7.77
C SER A 146 4.87 -1.51 -7.95
N GLY A 147 4.57 -0.21 -7.87
CA GLY A 147 3.26 0.33 -8.20
C GLY A 147 2.83 0.00 -9.62
N LEU A 148 3.71 0.18 -10.61
CA LEU A 148 3.40 -0.19 -12.00
C LEU A 148 3.07 -1.68 -12.15
N PHE A 149 3.86 -2.56 -11.55
CA PHE A 149 3.60 -4.01 -11.62
C PHE A 149 2.27 -4.37 -10.95
N ARG A 150 1.96 -3.78 -9.79
CA ARG A 150 0.67 -3.98 -9.13
C ARG A 150 -0.49 -3.47 -9.98
N ILE A 151 -0.39 -2.30 -10.60
CA ILE A 151 -1.40 -1.76 -11.51
C ILE A 151 -1.69 -2.73 -12.66
N LEU A 152 -0.65 -3.27 -13.29
CA LEU A 152 -0.80 -4.26 -14.36
C LEU A 152 -1.44 -5.55 -13.84
N PHE A 153 -1.02 -6.00 -12.66
CA PHE A 153 -1.56 -7.19 -12.01
C PHE A 153 -3.05 -7.04 -11.63
N TRP A 154 -3.44 -5.92 -11.01
CA TRP A 154 -4.83 -5.64 -10.67
C TRP A 154 -5.69 -5.44 -11.92
N SER A 155 -5.14 -4.85 -12.97
CA SER A 155 -5.82 -4.72 -14.27
C SER A 155 -6.09 -6.09 -14.90
N LEU A 156 -5.13 -7.01 -14.81
CA LEU A 156 -5.31 -8.40 -15.26
C LEU A 156 -6.38 -9.11 -14.43
N LEU A 157 -6.35 -8.97 -13.10
CA LEU A 157 -7.38 -9.56 -12.23
C LEU A 157 -8.77 -8.98 -12.50
N LEU A 158 -8.87 -7.66 -12.68
CA LEU A 158 -10.11 -7.01 -13.10
C LEU A 158 -10.62 -7.60 -14.42
N PHE A 159 -9.75 -7.76 -15.42
CA PHE A 159 -10.14 -8.43 -16.66
C PHE A 159 -10.65 -9.87 -16.42
N LEU A 160 -9.99 -10.63 -15.55
CA LEU A 160 -10.40 -12.00 -15.23
C LEU A 160 -11.76 -12.08 -14.53
N THR A 161 -12.19 -11.05 -13.78
CA THR A 161 -13.53 -11.02 -13.17
C THR A 161 -14.66 -10.98 -14.20
N PHE A 162 -14.39 -10.52 -15.43
CA PHE A 162 -15.37 -10.58 -16.53
C PHE A 162 -15.50 -11.98 -17.15
N LEU A 163 -14.51 -12.85 -16.95
CA LEU A 163 -14.48 -14.20 -17.50
C LEU A 163 -14.86 -15.26 -16.47
N PHE A 164 -14.51 -15.03 -15.21
CA PHE A 164 -14.67 -16.00 -14.13
C PHE A 164 -15.17 -15.31 -12.86
N SER A 165 -16.00 -16.01 -12.09
CA SER A 165 -16.32 -15.59 -10.72
C SER A 165 -15.14 -15.94 -9.81
N ILE A 166 -14.57 -14.91 -9.17
CA ILE A 166 -13.47 -15.06 -8.22
C ILE A 166 -14.04 -14.90 -6.82
N SER A 167 -13.81 -15.87 -5.93
CA SER A 167 -14.29 -15.78 -4.55
C SER A 167 -13.58 -14.66 -3.79
N GLU A 168 -14.27 -14.08 -2.81
CA GLU A 168 -13.69 -13.06 -1.93
C GLU A 168 -12.42 -13.55 -1.24
N THR A 169 -12.48 -14.77 -0.69
CA THR A 169 -11.34 -15.42 -0.03
C THR A 169 -10.11 -15.53 -0.93
N THR A 170 -10.32 -15.77 -2.22
CA THR A 170 -9.23 -15.82 -3.21
C THR A 170 -8.64 -14.44 -3.44
N LEU A 171 -9.48 -13.41 -3.58
CA LEU A 171 -9.02 -12.02 -3.73
C LEU A 171 -8.24 -11.54 -2.51
N VAL A 172 -8.69 -11.87 -1.29
CA VAL A 172 -7.96 -11.59 -0.05
C VAL A 172 -6.60 -12.28 -0.03
N ALA A 173 -6.55 -13.58 -0.32
CA ALA A 173 -5.30 -14.33 -0.33
C ALA A 173 -4.31 -13.74 -1.34
N ILE A 174 -4.77 -13.41 -2.54
CA ILE A 174 -3.97 -12.76 -3.57
C ILE A 174 -3.41 -11.41 -3.09
N LEU A 175 -4.24 -10.59 -2.44
CA LEU A 175 -3.82 -9.29 -1.92
C LEU A 175 -2.74 -9.44 -0.84
N ILE A 176 -2.95 -10.31 0.15
CA ILE A 176 -1.98 -10.57 1.22
C ILE A 176 -0.66 -11.11 0.65
N ILE A 177 -0.72 -12.08 -0.28
CA ILE A 177 0.48 -12.62 -0.95
C ILE A 177 1.24 -11.50 -1.68
N THR A 178 0.52 -10.62 -2.38
CA THR A 178 1.12 -9.46 -3.07
C THR A 178 1.87 -8.55 -2.08
N LEU A 179 1.25 -8.26 -0.93
CA LEU A 179 1.85 -7.45 0.13
C LEU A 179 3.08 -8.12 0.75
N CYS A 180 3.09 -9.44 0.90
CA CYS A 180 4.24 -10.20 1.40
C CYS A 180 5.42 -10.21 0.42
N ILE A 181 5.15 -10.29 -0.90
CA ILE A 181 6.19 -10.37 -1.93
C ILE A 181 6.83 -9.00 -2.21
N GLN A 182 6.02 -7.94 -2.17
CA GLN A 182 6.43 -6.58 -2.54
C GLN A 182 7.73 -6.08 -1.84
N PRO A 183 7.92 -6.24 -0.52
CA PRO A 183 9.13 -5.81 0.16
C PRO A 183 10.41 -6.43 -0.41
N PHE A 184 10.39 -7.72 -0.78
CA PHE A 184 11.56 -8.37 -1.37
C PHE A 184 12.01 -7.67 -2.66
N TRP A 185 11.04 -7.18 -3.43
CA TRP A 185 11.31 -6.49 -4.69
C TRP A 185 11.78 -5.06 -4.49
N ILE A 186 11.18 -4.33 -3.53
CA ILE A 186 11.59 -2.96 -3.18
C ILE A 186 13.05 -2.94 -2.69
N TYR A 187 13.40 -3.86 -1.80
CA TYR A 187 14.68 -3.87 -1.12
C TYR A 187 15.75 -4.74 -1.82
N ARG A 188 15.49 -5.25 -3.03
CA ARG A 188 16.35 -6.26 -3.68
C ARG A 188 17.80 -5.79 -3.95
N ASN A 189 18.00 -4.51 -4.25
CA ASN A 189 19.29 -3.97 -4.70
C ASN A 189 20.00 -3.10 -3.64
N ILE A 190 19.61 -3.25 -2.37
CA ILE A 190 20.20 -2.46 -1.28
C ILE A 190 21.29 -3.31 -0.63
N SER A 191 22.54 -2.93 -0.88
CA SER A 191 23.76 -3.46 -0.26
C SER A 191 24.20 -2.55 0.87
#